data_AF-A0A174H270-F1
#
_entry.id   AF-A0A174H270-F1
#
_cell.length_a   1.000
_cell.length_b   1.000
_cell.length_c   1.000
_cell.angle_alpha   90.00
_cell.angle_beta   90.00
_cell.angle_gamma   90.00
#
_symmetry.space_group_name_H-M   'P 1'
#
loop_
_entity.id
_entity.type
_entity.pdbx_description
1 polymer ?
#
loop_
_entity_poly.entity_id
_entity_poly.type
_entity_poly.pdbx_seq_one_letter_code
_entity_poly.pdbx_strand_id
1 'polypeptide(L)'
;MKFRKNVPAEHREFLQEQLKQYKKEMTMTKNELRELEKWVASGRSPYDNGDYIYSENGCPMDFVSAMRFQDEIYEWWMSLSEEEQEQELRELRGDYDTVSDSIIINTEWSDPAMDPDAELPFS
;
A
#
# COMPACT_ATOMS: atom_id res chain seq x y z
N MET A 1 -18.03 23.68 7.19
CA MET A 1 -17.18 23.30 6.03
C MET A 1 -17.66 24.03 4.77
N LYS A 2 -16.73 24.53 3.92
CA LYS A 2 -17.06 25.18 2.64
C LYS A 2 -16.36 24.42 1.51
N PHE A 3 -17.13 23.93 0.54
CA PHE A 3 -16.58 23.21 -0.61
C PHE A 3 -15.80 24.13 -1.55
N ARG A 4 -14.83 23.54 -2.27
CA ARG A 4 -14.14 24.19 -3.37
C ARG A 4 -15.12 24.53 -4.50
N LYS A 5 -14.87 25.63 -5.21
CA LYS A 5 -15.78 26.18 -6.23
C LYS A 5 -16.05 25.21 -7.39
N ASN A 6 -15.09 24.33 -7.68
CA ASN A 6 -15.14 23.34 -8.75
C ASN A 6 -16.02 22.12 -8.43
N VAL A 7 -16.49 21.95 -7.18
CA VAL A 7 -17.38 20.85 -6.81
C VAL A 7 -18.83 21.22 -7.18
N PRO A 8 -19.55 20.45 -8.02
CA PRO A 8 -20.95 20.73 -8.38
C PRO A 8 -21.89 20.70 -7.17
N ALA A 9 -23.00 21.44 -7.19
CA ALA A 9 -23.92 21.55 -6.06
C ALA A 9 -24.52 20.19 -5.64
N GLU A 10 -24.99 19.39 -6.61
CA GLU A 10 -25.52 18.04 -6.36
C GLU A 10 -24.47 17.14 -5.68
N HIS A 11 -23.22 17.20 -6.14
CA HIS A 11 -22.12 16.45 -5.55
C HIS A 11 -21.81 16.89 -4.11
N ARG A 12 -21.97 18.19 -3.80
CA ARG A 12 -21.79 18.71 -2.43
C ARG A 12 -22.85 18.15 -1.49
N GLU A 13 -24.10 18.09 -1.90
CA GLU A 13 -25.19 17.55 -1.09
C GLU A 13 -24.96 16.07 -0.80
N PHE A 14 -24.59 15.31 -1.84
CA PHE A 14 -24.23 13.90 -1.70
C PHE A 14 -23.09 13.68 -0.70
N LEU A 15 -21.99 14.43 -0.85
CA LEU A 15 -20.84 14.35 0.05
C LEU A 15 -21.15 14.80 1.49
N GLN A 16 -22.06 15.77 1.67
CA GLN A 16 -22.51 16.17 3.00
C GLN A 16 -23.28 15.04 3.70
N GLU A 17 -24.16 14.33 2.98
CA GLU A 17 -24.90 13.22 3.56
C GLU A 17 -23.97 12.05 3.89
N GLN A 18 -23.02 11.72 3.00
CA GLN A 18 -21.97 10.73 3.30
C GLN A 18 -21.17 11.11 4.55
N LEU A 19 -20.70 12.35 4.65
CA LEU A 19 -19.95 12.84 5.81
C LEU A 19 -20.78 12.75 7.10
N LYS A 20 -22.09 13.02 7.02
CA LYS A 20 -23.00 12.93 8.17
C LYS A 20 -23.21 11.48 8.63
N GLN A 21 -23.33 10.54 7.70
CA GLN A 21 -23.41 9.10 8.00
C GLN A 21 -22.10 8.61 8.61
N TYR A 22 -20.99 8.93 7.97
CA TYR A 22 -19.65 8.58 8.42
C TYR A 22 -19.36 9.06 9.84
N LYS A 23 -19.74 10.30 10.19
CA LYS A 23 -19.60 10.86 11.55
C LYS A 23 -20.43 10.13 12.63
N LYS A 24 -21.48 9.40 12.26
CA LYS A 24 -22.28 8.61 13.21
C LYS A 24 -21.68 7.23 13.46
N GLU A 25 -21.09 6.65 12.42
CA GLU A 25 -20.54 5.30 12.44
C GLU A 25 -19.13 5.27 13.03
N MET A 26 -18.32 6.28 12.73
CA MET A 26 -16.90 6.30 13.07
C MET A 26 -16.62 7.22 14.26
N THR A 27 -15.86 6.71 15.23
CA THR A 27 -15.30 7.53 16.32
C THR A 27 -13.98 8.17 15.87
N MET A 28 -13.90 9.49 16.02
CA MET A 28 -12.77 10.29 15.54
C MET A 28 -12.30 11.33 16.56
N THR A 29 -11.01 11.65 16.52
CA THR A 29 -10.44 12.80 17.23
C THR A 29 -10.78 14.11 16.52
N LYS A 30 -10.60 15.24 17.21
CA LYS A 30 -10.82 16.56 16.62
C LYS A 30 -9.89 16.83 15.43
N ASN A 31 -8.68 16.28 15.43
CA ASN A 31 -7.71 16.45 14.35
C ASN A 31 -8.19 15.69 13.10
N GLU A 32 -8.59 14.43 13.29
CA GLU A 32 -9.07 13.58 12.20
C GLU A 32 -10.31 14.17 11.54
N LEU A 33 -11.25 14.64 12.36
CA LEU A 33 -12.44 15.32 11.88
C LEU A 33 -12.11 16.55 11.03
N ARG A 34 -11.11 17.35 11.43
CA ARG A 34 -10.70 18.55 10.70
C ARG A 34 -10.12 18.21 9.34
N GLU A 35 -9.25 17.21 9.26
CA GLU A 35 -8.64 16.79 7.99
C GLU A 35 -9.67 16.11 7.08
N LEU A 36 -10.57 15.30 7.65
CA LEU A 36 -11.70 14.71 6.92
C LEU A 36 -12.61 15.80 6.31
N GLU A 37 -12.93 16.87 7.06
CA GLU A 37 -13.71 17.97 6.50
C GLU A 37 -12.99 18.70 5.37
N LYS A 38 -11.66 18.86 5.44
CA LYS A 38 -10.90 19.44 4.32
C LYS A 38 -10.90 18.51 3.11
N TRP A 39 -10.77 17.21 3.33
CA TRP A 39 -10.83 16.16 2.31
C TRP A 39 -12.17 16.20 1.58
N VAL A 40 -13.28 16.13 2.33
CA VAL A 40 -14.62 16.19 1.75
C VAL A 40 -14.90 17.54 1.08
N ALA A 41 -14.44 18.66 1.67
CA ALA A 41 -14.53 19.97 1.04
C ALA A 41 -13.81 20.06 -0.31
N SER A 42 -12.82 19.20 -0.55
CA SER A 42 -12.13 19.10 -1.84
C SER A 42 -12.92 18.35 -2.92
N GLY A 43 -14.05 17.74 -2.57
CA GLY A 43 -14.93 16.99 -3.47
C GLY A 43 -14.77 15.47 -3.41
N ARG A 44 -14.07 14.96 -2.39
CA ARG A 44 -13.73 13.55 -2.25
C ARG A 44 -14.62 12.85 -1.21
N SER A 45 -14.87 11.55 -1.41
CA SER A 45 -15.68 10.73 -0.51
C SER A 45 -14.93 10.47 0.80
N PRO A 46 -15.60 10.47 1.97
CA PRO A 46 -14.98 10.05 3.23
C PRO A 46 -14.62 8.54 3.24
N TYR A 47 -15.27 7.74 2.39
CA TYR A 47 -15.02 6.30 2.23
C TYR A 47 -13.93 5.98 1.19
N ASP A 48 -13.27 7.01 0.66
CA ASP A 48 -12.20 6.89 -0.32
C ASP A 48 -10.89 7.42 0.28
N ASN A 49 -9.78 6.87 -0.15
CA ASN A 49 -8.45 7.30 0.27
C ASN A 49 -7.59 7.61 -0.97
N GLY A 50 -6.79 8.67 -0.91
CA GLY A 50 -6.09 9.20 -2.09
C GLY A 50 -4.95 8.32 -2.59
N ASP A 51 -4.48 7.40 -1.75
CA ASP A 51 -3.24 6.66 -1.94
C ASP A 51 -3.51 5.19 -2.28
N TYR A 52 -4.77 4.84 -2.58
CA TYR A 52 -5.22 3.49 -2.92
C TYR A 52 -4.76 2.43 -1.91
N ILE A 53 -4.83 2.78 -0.61
CA ILE A 53 -4.49 1.90 0.50
C ILE A 53 -5.61 0.88 0.69
N TYR A 54 -5.22 -0.38 0.80
CA TYR A 54 -6.09 -1.50 1.11
C TYR A 54 -5.73 -2.07 2.47
N SER A 55 -6.73 -2.53 3.22
CA SER A 55 -6.51 -3.30 4.43
C SER A 55 -5.90 -4.67 4.11
N GLU A 56 -5.41 -5.36 5.14
CA GLU A 56 -4.87 -6.72 5.04
C GLU A 56 -5.87 -7.71 4.40
N ASN A 57 -7.17 -7.45 4.53
CA ASN A 57 -8.24 -8.25 3.93
C ASN A 57 -8.50 -7.92 2.45
N GLY A 58 -7.74 -7.00 1.86
CA GLY A 58 -7.90 -6.55 0.48
C GLY A 58 -9.08 -5.61 0.26
N CYS A 59 -9.64 -5.00 1.32
CA CYS A 59 -10.70 -4.00 1.19
C CYS A 59 -10.11 -2.59 1.14
N PRO A 60 -10.58 -1.68 0.26
CA PRO A 60 -10.10 -0.31 0.24
C PRO A 60 -10.40 0.36 1.58
N MET A 61 -9.41 1.04 2.15
CA MET A 61 -9.59 1.77 3.40
C MET A 61 -10.39 3.06 3.19
N ASP A 62 -11.15 3.48 4.19
CA ASP A 62 -11.69 4.84 4.23
C ASP A 62 -10.60 5.87 4.59
N PHE A 63 -10.91 7.16 4.47
CA PHE A 63 -9.93 8.23 4.68
C PHE A 63 -9.29 8.21 6.08
N VAL A 64 -10.07 8.01 7.14
CA VAL A 64 -9.52 8.06 8.51
C VAL A 64 -8.73 6.80 8.81
N SER A 65 -9.20 5.63 8.38
CA SER A 65 -8.46 4.38 8.50
C SER A 65 -7.11 4.45 7.78
N ALA A 66 -7.09 4.99 6.55
CA ALA A 66 -5.86 5.20 5.78
C ALA A 66 -4.89 6.17 6.49
N MET A 67 -5.41 7.25 7.06
CA MET A 67 -4.59 8.23 7.78
C MET A 67 -3.99 7.65 9.07
N ARG A 68 -4.76 6.88 9.84
CA ARG A 68 -4.25 6.16 11.03
C ARG A 68 -3.17 5.16 10.66
N PHE A 69 -3.38 4.42 9.57
CA PHE A 69 -2.40 3.46 9.07
C PHE A 69 -1.10 4.16 8.63
N GLN A 70 -1.20 5.32 7.96
CA GLN A 70 -0.02 6.13 7.62
C GLN A 70 0.71 6.65 8.87
N ASP A 71 -0.02 7.11 9.88
CA ASP A 71 0.57 7.52 11.15
C ASP A 71 1.28 6.34 11.84
N GLU A 72 0.68 5.14 11.84
CA GLU A 72 1.31 3.92 12.36
C GLU A 72 2.60 3.54 11.62
N ILE A 73 2.60 3.61 10.28
CA ILE A 73 3.81 3.37 9.47
C ILE A 73 4.88 4.42 9.78
N TYR A 74 4.49 5.69 9.91
CA TYR A 74 5.43 6.77 10.18
C TYR A 74 6.07 6.63 11.57
N GLU A 75 5.26 6.35 12.60
CA GLU A 75 5.76 6.13 13.95
C GLU A 75 6.65 4.88 14.03
N TRP A 76 6.27 3.79 13.34
CA TRP A 76 7.13 2.61 13.21
C TRP A 76 8.48 2.98 12.58
N TRP A 77 8.47 3.66 11.43
CA TRP A 77 9.67 4.08 10.73
C TRP A 77 10.57 4.97 11.62
N MET A 78 9.98 5.91 12.35
CA MET A 78 10.70 6.82 13.25
C MET A 78 11.21 6.14 14.52
N SER A 79 10.70 4.96 14.86
CA SER A 79 11.17 4.17 16.00
C SER A 79 12.43 3.35 15.71
N LEU A 80 12.74 3.13 14.43
CA LEU A 80 13.93 2.39 13.97
C LEU A 80 15.20 3.24 14.12
N SER A 81 16.34 2.58 14.36
CA SER A 81 17.66 3.22 14.28
C SER A 81 18.03 3.57 12.83
N GLU A 82 19.05 4.40 12.64
CA GLU A 82 19.57 4.68 11.29
C GLU A 82 20.05 3.39 10.59
N GLU A 83 20.64 2.44 11.33
CA GLU A 83 21.05 1.16 10.75
C GLU A 83 19.86 0.30 10.33
N GLU A 84 18.81 0.24 11.15
CA GLU A 84 17.57 -0.50 10.85
C GLU A 84 16.83 0.12 9.65
N GLN A 85 16.75 1.45 9.56
CA GLN A 85 16.17 2.13 8.42
C GLN A 85 16.92 1.84 7.11
N GLU A 86 18.26 1.84 7.12
CA GLU A 86 19.04 1.52 5.93
C GLU A 86 18.85 0.05 5.52
N GLN A 87 18.71 -0.87 6.49
CA GLN A 87 18.38 -2.27 6.19
C GLN A 87 17.02 -2.39 5.51
N GLU A 88 15.97 -1.78 6.05
CA GLU A 88 14.63 -1.78 5.45
C GLU A 88 14.64 -1.17 4.04
N LEU A 89 15.38 -0.07 3.81
CA LEU A 89 15.54 0.50 2.47
C LEU A 89 16.28 -0.44 1.52
N ARG A 90 17.28 -1.18 2.02
CA ARG A 90 18.04 -2.16 1.22
C ARG A 90 17.15 -3.33 0.80
N GLU A 91 16.31 -3.83 1.71
CA GLU A 91 15.31 -4.85 1.42
C GLU A 91 14.29 -4.36 0.39
N LEU A 92 13.79 -3.13 0.55
CA LEU A 92 12.85 -2.52 -0.39
C LEU A 92 13.45 -2.27 -1.79
N ARG A 93 14.75 -1.92 -1.86
CA ARG A 93 15.50 -1.76 -3.12
C ARG A 93 15.74 -3.10 -3.82
N GLY A 94 15.64 -4.22 -3.10
CA GLY A 94 16.00 -5.54 -3.62
C GLY A 94 17.52 -5.73 -3.73
N ASP A 95 18.30 -4.97 -2.95
CA ASP A 95 19.77 -5.05 -2.91
C ASP A 95 20.20 -6.26 -2.06
N TYR A 96 19.83 -7.46 -2.52
CA TYR A 96 20.29 -8.72 -1.93
C TYR A 96 21.81 -8.85 -2.09
N ASP A 97 22.50 -9.26 -1.03
CA ASP A 97 23.91 -9.59 -1.10
C ASP A 97 24.11 -10.88 -1.90
N THR A 98 24.32 -10.76 -3.21
CA THR A 98 24.57 -11.91 -4.10
C THR A 98 25.86 -12.66 -3.76
N VAL A 99 26.69 -12.14 -2.86
CA VAL A 99 27.97 -12.77 -2.48
C VAL A 99 27.78 -13.81 -1.38
N SER A 100 26.75 -13.70 -0.53
CA SER A 100 26.48 -14.70 0.51
C SER A 100 25.79 -15.96 -0.02
N ASP A 101 25.08 -15.86 -1.15
CA ASP A 101 24.43 -16.99 -1.83
C ASP A 101 25.25 -17.47 -3.03
N SER A 102 26.58 -17.49 -2.93
CA SER A 102 27.39 -18.23 -3.89
C SER A 102 27.11 -19.73 -3.71
N ILE A 103 26.11 -20.25 -4.41
CA ILE A 103 25.92 -21.68 -4.61
C ILE A 103 27.21 -22.18 -5.26
N ILE A 104 28.02 -22.91 -4.50
CA ILE A 104 29.12 -23.70 -5.05
C ILE A 104 28.45 -24.82 -5.87
N ILE A 105 28.27 -24.59 -7.16
CA ILE A 105 27.87 -25.64 -8.08
C ILE A 105 29.12 -26.53 -8.25
N ASN A 106 29.18 -27.62 -7.50
CA ASN A 106 30.11 -28.70 -7.80
C ASN A 106 29.69 -29.31 -9.15
N THR A 107 30.35 -28.90 -10.23
CA THR A 107 30.23 -29.48 -11.58
C THR A 107 30.89 -30.87 -11.61
N GLU A 108 30.34 -31.80 -10.83
CA GLU A 108 30.63 -33.24 -10.93
C GLU A 108 29.35 -34.02 -11.23
N TRP A 109 28.45 -33.41 -11.99
CA TRP A 109 27.32 -34.10 -12.61
C TRP A 109 27.63 -34.24 -14.09
N SER A 110 28.20 -35.40 -14.41
CA SER A 110 28.59 -35.89 -15.72
C SER A 110 27.61 -35.47 -16.83
N ASP A 111 28.14 -34.89 -17.90
CA ASP A 111 27.46 -34.75 -19.18
C ASP A 111 26.92 -36.12 -19.63
N PRO A 112 25.60 -36.36 -19.72
CA PRO A 112 25.11 -37.37 -20.63
C PRO A 112 25.11 -36.72 -22.02
N ALA A 113 26.07 -37.12 -22.85
CA ALA A 113 26.06 -36.77 -24.27
C ALA A 113 24.65 -37.05 -24.85
N MET A 114 23.92 -35.98 -25.19
CA MET A 114 22.66 -36.07 -25.90
C MET A 114 22.95 -36.63 -27.29
N ASP A 115 22.57 -37.88 -27.51
CA ASP A 115 22.56 -38.51 -28.83
C ASP A 115 21.54 -37.78 -29.71
N PRO A 116 21.96 -37.08 -30.77
CA PRO A 116 21.06 -36.30 -31.62
C PRO A 116 20.09 -37.16 -32.45
N ASP A 117 20.26 -38.48 -32.48
CA ASP A 117 19.41 -39.42 -33.25
C ASP A 117 18.37 -40.18 -32.39
N ALA A 118 18.15 -39.76 -31.13
CA ALA A 118 17.11 -40.35 -30.29
C ALA A 118 15.70 -39.96 -30.80
N GLU A 119 15.06 -40.86 -31.58
CA GLU A 119 13.67 -40.72 -31.99
C GLU A 119 12.74 -40.58 -30.77
N LEU A 120 12.04 -39.45 -30.68
CA LEU A 120 11.05 -39.17 -29.64
C LEU A 120 9.88 -40.17 -29.75
N PRO A 121 9.52 -40.89 -28.68
CA PRO A 121 8.38 -41.77 -28.74
C PRO A 121 7.08 -40.94 -28.70
N PHE A 122 6.19 -41.31 -29.61
CA PHE A 122 4.76 -40.97 -29.73
C PHE A 122 4.41 -39.81 -30.69
N SER A 123 3.86 -40.21 -31.84
CA SER A 123 2.89 -39.46 -32.66
C SER A 123 1.47 -39.75 -32.21
#